data_AF-A0A7H5EVK5-F1
#
_entry.id   AF-A0A7H5EVK5-F1
#
_cell.length_a   1.000
_cell.length_b   1.000
_cell.length_c   1.000
_cell.angle_alpha   90.00
_cell.angle_beta   90.00
_cell.angle_gamma   90.00
#
_symmetry.space_group_name_H-M   'P 1'
#
loop_
_entity.id
_entity.type
_entity.pdbx_description
1 polymer ?
#
loop_
_entity_poly.entity_id
_entity_poly.type
_entity_poly.pdbx_seq_one_letter_code
_entity_poly.pdbx_strand_id
1 'polypeptide(L)'
;MLFTYADKNTPFVLSPESLDWYLGKGWYRMGANIFTTHFLFFKEQPYSAIWIRVDLENFSFSKRQRKLLRKNAQLFETVAGKGVIDDERESLYRLYAANFDGRLSPSIRDSLEEYDGDSVFNTHETTVRERVSGKLVAASYFDLGASSAASILGYYNQDLSSFSLGYYTMLLEIQYCLEAGIRYYYPGYIVPGYERFDYKKRLGDSEFFDLKTETWKPLDEEYLRREGPTEVQVRALTELRERLNAQLPGTFTLAIYPLFEAGLYDIWNDDYLPYPYCIPLMVDIEGNAIIVAYDPKDREYLLLHCLHMVQTQMLFNPAYLSGFPKSEYFTDLLAIRRIVHRTHDVEEIAGVCQLAFNHQEE
;
A
#
# COMPACT_ATOMS: atom_id res chain seq x y z
N MET A 1 19.08 13.06 0.17
CA MET A 1 18.51 11.70 0.26
C MET A 1 17.12 11.78 -0.36
N LEU A 2 16.73 10.81 -1.19
CA LEU A 2 15.39 10.78 -1.76
C LEU A 2 14.39 10.38 -0.68
N PHE A 3 13.11 10.69 -0.91
CA PHE A 3 12.05 10.24 -0.01
C PHE A 3 11.88 8.73 -0.10
N THR A 4 11.69 8.09 1.05
CA THR A 4 11.47 6.65 1.15
C THR A 4 9.99 6.33 0.92
N TYR A 5 9.64 5.91 -0.29
CA TYR A 5 8.26 5.58 -0.67
C TYR A 5 7.77 4.26 -0.11
N ALA A 6 8.68 3.35 0.24
CA ALA A 6 8.37 2.09 0.88
C ALA A 6 9.46 1.76 1.90
N ASP A 7 9.05 1.45 3.12
CA ASP A 7 9.97 1.16 4.22
C ASP A 7 9.35 0.10 5.14
N LYS A 8 10.20 -0.64 5.85
CA LYS A 8 9.81 -1.74 6.73
C LYS A 8 10.69 -1.76 7.98
N ASN A 9 10.04 -1.84 9.13
CA ASN A 9 10.68 -2.03 10.42
C ASN A 9 10.18 -3.33 11.06
N THR A 10 11.10 -4.05 11.71
CA THR A 10 10.85 -5.29 12.46
C THR A 10 11.16 -5.04 13.93
N PRO A 11 10.23 -4.40 14.68
CA PRO A 11 10.48 -4.04 16.06
C PRO A 11 10.46 -5.29 16.96
N PHE A 12 11.48 -5.47 17.80
CA PHE A 12 11.48 -6.53 18.83
C PHE A 12 10.41 -6.31 19.91
N VAL A 13 10.03 -5.05 20.17
CA VAL A 13 8.98 -4.66 21.10
C VAL A 13 8.23 -3.48 20.49
N LEU A 14 6.91 -3.51 20.54
CA LEU A 14 6.06 -2.42 20.08
C LEU A 14 5.11 -1.98 21.21
N SER A 15 5.38 -0.80 21.78
CA SER A 15 4.45 -0.21 22.75
C SER A 15 3.18 0.33 22.07
N PRO A 16 2.06 0.45 22.80
CA PRO A 16 0.85 1.08 22.27
C PRO A 16 1.08 2.49 21.69
N GLU A 17 1.94 3.29 22.34
CA GLU A 17 2.32 4.63 21.87
C GLU A 17 3.21 4.60 20.62
N SER A 18 4.08 3.59 20.50
CA SER A 18 4.88 3.37 19.29
C SER A 18 3.98 3.04 18.11
N LEU A 19 2.96 2.19 18.30
CA LEU A 19 1.99 1.89 17.26
C LEU A 19 1.21 3.15 16.84
N ASP A 20 0.77 3.97 17.79
CA ASP A 20 0.13 5.26 17.50
C ASP A 20 1.05 6.18 16.67
N TRP A 21 2.34 6.25 16.99
CA TRP A 21 3.31 7.05 16.24
C TRP A 21 3.48 6.56 14.80
N TYR A 22 3.57 5.25 14.58
CA TYR A 22 3.66 4.66 13.25
C TYR A 22 2.39 4.91 12.44
N LEU A 23 1.23 4.59 12.99
CA LEU A 23 -0.07 4.81 12.33
C LEU A 23 -0.27 6.29 12.01
N GLY A 24 0.14 7.20 12.91
CA GLY A 24 0.12 8.65 12.70
C GLY A 24 0.94 9.13 11.50
N LYS A 25 1.91 8.33 11.03
CA LYS A 25 2.78 8.61 9.87
C LYS A 25 2.45 7.79 8.62
N GLY A 26 1.30 7.11 8.61
CA GLY A 26 0.92 6.26 7.48
C GLY A 26 1.70 4.94 7.40
N TRP A 27 2.08 4.37 8.54
CA TRP A 27 2.65 3.03 8.63
C TRP A 27 1.61 2.04 9.17
N TYR A 28 1.68 0.79 8.71
CA TYR A 28 0.71 -0.27 8.96
C TYR A 28 1.40 -1.61 9.15
N ARG A 29 0.71 -2.58 9.74
CA ARG A 29 1.26 -3.93 9.96
C ARG A 29 1.34 -4.74 8.67
N MET A 30 2.39 -5.54 8.55
CA MET A 30 2.54 -6.63 7.58
C MET A 30 3.19 -7.83 8.27
N GLY A 31 2.40 -8.85 8.63
CA GLY A 31 2.85 -9.96 9.46
C GLY A 31 3.33 -9.44 10.81
N ALA A 32 4.59 -9.71 11.14
CA ALA A 32 5.25 -9.20 12.33
C ALA A 32 5.95 -7.84 12.16
N ASN A 33 5.95 -7.31 10.94
CA ASN A 33 6.60 -6.05 10.63
C ASN A 33 5.59 -4.90 10.67
N ILE A 34 6.11 -3.68 10.80
CA ILE A 34 5.38 -2.46 10.47
C ILE A 34 6.04 -1.84 9.24
N PHE A 35 5.25 -1.41 8.26
CA PHE A 35 5.73 -0.93 6.98
C PHE A 35 4.92 0.27 6.52
N THR A 36 5.47 1.04 5.59
CA THR A 36 4.72 2.00 4.79
C THR A 36 4.98 1.73 3.32
N THR A 37 4.00 2.03 2.48
CA THR A 37 4.15 2.11 1.03
C THR A 37 3.21 3.17 0.49
N HIS A 38 3.57 3.76 -0.64
CA HIS A 38 2.75 4.74 -1.36
C HIS A 38 2.37 4.26 -2.77
N PHE A 39 2.87 3.10 -3.14
CA PHE A 39 2.65 2.45 -4.42
C PHE A 39 2.24 1.00 -4.17
N LEU A 40 1.37 0.49 -5.03
CA LEU A 40 0.96 -0.91 -5.07
C LEU A 40 1.09 -1.40 -6.49
N PHE A 41 1.39 -2.69 -6.66
CA PHE A 41 1.42 -3.30 -7.97
C PHE A 41 0.46 -4.48 -8.04
N PHE A 42 -0.58 -4.37 -8.85
CA PHE A 42 -1.50 -5.48 -9.13
C PHE A 42 -2.18 -5.27 -10.48
N LYS A 43 -2.75 -6.34 -11.06
CA LYS A 43 -3.37 -6.28 -12.40
C LYS A 43 -2.45 -5.61 -13.43
N GLU A 44 -1.15 -5.96 -13.39
CA GLU A 44 -0.18 -5.50 -14.39
C GLU A 44 0.02 -3.97 -14.42
N GLN A 45 -0.36 -3.26 -13.35
CA GLN A 45 -0.23 -1.81 -13.27
C GLN A 45 0.15 -1.33 -11.85
N PRO A 46 0.93 -0.25 -11.73
CA PRO A 46 1.09 0.49 -10.49
C PRO A 46 -0.16 1.28 -10.10
N TYR A 47 -0.38 1.42 -8.81
CA TYR A 47 -1.46 2.22 -8.21
C TYR A 47 -0.97 2.99 -7.00
N SER A 48 -1.57 4.16 -6.74
CA SER A 48 -1.39 4.89 -5.49
C SER A 48 -1.98 4.14 -4.30
N ALA A 49 -1.17 3.94 -3.25
CA ALA A 49 -1.63 3.48 -1.95
C ALA A 49 -1.96 4.71 -1.08
N ILE A 50 -3.24 4.92 -0.77
CA ILE A 50 -3.67 6.07 0.04
C ILE A 50 -4.17 5.58 1.39
N TRP A 51 -3.33 5.75 2.42
CA TRP A 51 -3.66 5.43 3.79
C TRP A 51 -4.80 6.31 4.30
N ILE A 52 -5.78 5.69 4.95
CA ILE A 52 -6.94 6.38 5.51
C ILE A 52 -7.10 6.08 7.00
N ARG A 53 -7.76 7.01 7.69
CA ARG A 53 -8.22 6.85 9.07
C ARG A 53 -9.57 7.52 9.27
N VAL A 54 -10.20 7.24 10.40
CA VAL A 54 -11.41 7.89 10.88
C VAL A 54 -11.10 8.49 12.25
N ASP A 55 -11.35 9.79 12.42
CA ASP A 55 -11.35 10.39 13.76
C ASP A 55 -12.69 10.06 14.43
N LEU A 56 -12.62 9.33 15.53
CA LEU A 56 -13.77 8.93 16.33
C LEU A 56 -14.19 10.02 17.33
N GLU A 57 -13.45 11.12 17.41
CA GLU A 57 -13.86 12.31 18.17
C GLU A 57 -15.20 12.84 17.61
N ASN A 58 -16.27 12.70 18.41
CA ASN A 58 -17.67 13.01 18.03
C ASN A 58 -18.27 12.12 16.93
N PHE A 59 -17.66 10.97 16.63
CA PHE A 59 -18.20 10.06 15.63
C PHE A 59 -19.57 9.51 16.02
N SER A 60 -20.45 9.38 15.02
CA SER A 60 -21.71 8.68 15.19
C SER A 60 -22.03 7.84 13.95
N PHE A 61 -22.47 6.61 14.18
CA PHE A 61 -22.88 5.73 13.09
C PHE A 61 -24.01 6.36 12.27
N SER A 62 -23.91 6.40 10.95
CA SER A 62 -24.96 6.87 10.05
C SER A 62 -26.26 6.04 10.17
N LYS A 63 -27.38 6.58 9.66
CA LYS A 63 -28.67 5.86 9.62
C LYS A 63 -28.56 4.48 8.97
N ARG A 64 -27.75 4.34 7.90
CA ARG A 64 -27.54 3.08 7.19
C ARG A 64 -26.68 2.10 8.00
N GLN A 65 -25.61 2.57 8.64
CA GLN A 65 -24.78 1.75 9.52
C GLN A 65 -25.61 1.24 10.72
N ARG A 66 -26.38 2.10 11.40
CA ARG A 66 -27.29 1.69 12.48
C ARG A 66 -28.35 0.68 12.04
N LYS A 67 -28.86 0.80 10.81
CA LYS A 67 -29.80 -0.20 10.24
C LYS A 67 -29.11 -1.56 10.05
N LEU A 68 -27.89 -1.57 9.53
CA LEU A 68 -27.11 -2.81 9.34
C LEU A 68 -26.80 -3.47 10.69
N LEU A 69 -26.27 -2.70 11.65
CA LEU A 69 -25.96 -3.19 13.01
C LEU A 69 -27.19 -3.86 13.64
N ARG A 70 -28.36 -3.20 13.62
CA ARG A 70 -29.61 -3.75 14.19
C ARG A 70 -30.13 -4.97 13.45
N LYS A 71 -30.03 -5.02 12.11
CA LYS A 71 -30.45 -6.18 11.32
C LYS A 71 -29.61 -7.40 11.69
N ASN A 72 -28.29 -7.23 11.72
CA ASN A 72 -27.37 -8.33 11.96
C ASN A 72 -27.41 -8.79 13.41
N ALA A 73 -27.58 -7.89 14.39
CA ALA A 73 -27.68 -8.25 15.81
C ALA A 73 -28.85 -9.21 16.15
N GLN A 74 -29.91 -9.26 15.33
CA GLN A 74 -31.03 -10.19 15.49
C GLN A 74 -30.65 -11.64 15.13
N LEU A 75 -29.69 -11.81 14.22
CA LEU A 75 -29.34 -13.10 13.63
C LEU A 75 -28.00 -13.63 14.14
N PHE A 76 -27.13 -12.70 14.55
CA PHE A 76 -25.76 -13.01 14.95
C PHE A 76 -25.47 -12.55 16.37
N GLU A 77 -24.66 -13.35 17.04
CA GLU A 77 -23.96 -13.02 18.27
C GLU A 77 -22.56 -12.52 17.93
N THR A 78 -22.09 -11.51 18.66
CA THR A 78 -20.83 -10.83 18.38
C THR A 78 -20.00 -10.69 19.64
N VAL A 79 -18.71 -10.95 19.56
CA VAL A 79 -17.76 -10.80 20.67
C VAL A 79 -16.50 -10.11 20.16
N ALA A 80 -16.01 -9.11 20.90
CA ALA A 80 -14.72 -8.48 20.66
C ALA A 80 -13.82 -8.67 21.88
N GLY A 81 -12.55 -9.01 21.67
CA GLY A 81 -11.59 -9.29 22.74
C GLY A 81 -10.22 -9.70 22.23
N LYS A 82 -9.39 -10.32 23.09
CA LYS A 82 -8.05 -10.80 22.70
C LYS A 82 -8.16 -11.80 21.53
N GLY A 83 -7.28 -11.65 20.54
CA GLY A 83 -7.25 -12.52 19.37
C GLY A 83 -6.98 -13.99 19.74
N VAL A 84 -7.64 -14.90 19.03
CA VAL A 84 -7.46 -16.35 19.14
C VAL A 84 -7.28 -16.89 17.73
N ILE A 85 -6.27 -17.74 17.50
CA ILE A 85 -6.12 -18.45 16.21
C ILE A 85 -6.27 -19.95 16.49
N ASP A 86 -7.33 -20.55 15.96
CA ASP A 86 -7.65 -21.97 16.08
C ASP A 86 -8.18 -22.56 14.77
N ASP A 87 -8.40 -23.87 14.75
CA ASP A 87 -8.82 -24.61 13.55
C ASP A 87 -10.16 -24.13 12.99
N GLU A 88 -11.09 -23.65 13.83
CA GLU A 88 -12.38 -23.12 13.37
C GLU A 88 -12.17 -21.85 12.53
N ARG A 89 -11.33 -20.93 13.01
CA ARG A 89 -11.01 -19.68 12.33
C ARG A 89 -10.21 -19.90 11.06
N GLU A 90 -9.19 -20.75 11.12
CA GLU A 90 -8.38 -21.12 9.94
C GLU A 90 -9.23 -21.81 8.87
N SER A 91 -10.24 -22.59 9.27
CA SER A 91 -11.18 -23.21 8.32
C SER A 91 -12.06 -22.19 7.61
N LEU A 92 -12.58 -21.19 8.32
CA LEU A 92 -13.35 -20.10 7.71
C LEU A 92 -12.46 -19.21 6.83
N TYR A 93 -11.23 -18.92 7.27
CA TYR A 93 -10.26 -18.16 6.50
C TYR A 93 -9.90 -18.84 5.19
N ARG A 94 -9.59 -20.14 5.21
CA ARG A 94 -9.30 -20.91 3.98
C ARG A 94 -10.46 -20.89 2.99
N LEU A 95 -11.71 -21.00 3.48
CA LEU A 95 -12.90 -20.88 2.63
C LEU A 95 -13.01 -19.48 1.99
N TYR A 96 -12.74 -18.44 2.77
CA TYR A 96 -12.72 -17.06 2.27
C TYR A 96 -11.59 -16.86 1.22
N ALA A 97 -10.38 -17.33 1.53
CA ALA A 97 -9.20 -17.17 0.68
C ALA A 97 -9.30 -17.93 -0.64
N ALA A 98 -9.89 -19.13 -0.65
CA ALA A 98 -10.10 -19.91 -1.88
C ALA A 98 -10.97 -19.18 -2.93
N ASN A 99 -11.84 -18.29 -2.47
CA ASN A 99 -12.73 -17.51 -3.32
C ASN A 99 -12.31 -16.02 -3.41
N PHE A 100 -11.08 -15.70 -2.99
CA PHE A 100 -10.56 -14.34 -3.07
C PHE A 100 -9.82 -14.15 -4.39
N ASP A 101 -10.26 -13.15 -5.16
CA ASP A 101 -9.62 -12.77 -6.43
C ASP A 101 -8.30 -12.02 -6.16
N GLY A 102 -7.26 -12.70 -5.71
CA GLY A 102 -5.97 -12.10 -5.37
C GLY A 102 -5.06 -13.04 -4.57
N ARG A 103 -3.93 -12.52 -4.12
CA ARG A 103 -3.02 -13.24 -3.23
C ARG A 103 -3.29 -12.83 -1.79
N LEU A 104 -3.64 -13.81 -0.95
CA LEU A 104 -3.68 -13.69 0.50
C LEU A 104 -2.61 -14.61 1.10
N SER A 105 -2.26 -14.36 2.35
CA SER A 105 -1.40 -15.26 3.11
C SER A 105 -2.01 -16.67 3.18
N PRO A 106 -1.22 -17.75 3.22
CA PRO A 106 -1.76 -19.11 3.23
C PRO A 106 -2.62 -19.42 4.47
N SER A 107 -2.34 -18.78 5.61
CA SER A 107 -3.08 -18.93 6.87
C SER A 107 -3.26 -17.59 7.60
N ILE A 108 -4.11 -17.57 8.63
CA ILE A 108 -4.21 -16.43 9.55
C ILE A 108 -2.88 -16.24 10.27
N ARG A 109 -2.25 -17.36 10.67
CA ARG A 109 -0.93 -17.36 11.32
C ARG A 109 0.12 -16.64 10.46
N ASP A 110 0.22 -16.98 9.18
CA ASP A 110 1.15 -16.32 8.25
C ASP A 110 0.83 -14.83 8.04
N SER A 111 -0.42 -14.41 8.29
CA SER A 111 -0.85 -13.01 8.19
C SER A 111 -0.55 -12.19 9.43
N LEU A 112 -0.45 -12.80 10.61
CA LEU A 112 -0.39 -12.11 11.90
C LEU A 112 0.86 -12.45 12.72
N GLU A 113 1.24 -13.70 12.82
CA GLU A 113 2.28 -14.15 13.76
C GLU A 113 3.67 -14.25 13.14
N GLU A 114 4.68 -14.29 14.00
CA GLU A 114 6.04 -14.73 13.65
C GLU A 114 6.14 -16.27 13.57
N TYR A 115 7.31 -16.76 13.19
CA TYR A 115 7.58 -18.20 13.08
C TYR A 115 7.46 -18.94 14.42
N ASP A 116 7.62 -18.25 15.55
CA ASP A 116 7.51 -18.82 16.90
C ASP A 116 6.10 -18.74 17.52
N GLY A 117 5.15 -18.11 16.83
CA GLY A 117 3.76 -17.98 17.26
C GLY A 117 3.47 -16.81 18.20
N ASP A 118 4.45 -15.94 18.46
CA ASP A 118 4.23 -14.70 19.20
C ASP A 118 4.02 -13.51 18.23
N SER A 119 3.36 -12.47 18.73
CA SER A 119 3.18 -11.21 18.02
C SER A 119 3.53 -10.05 18.94
N VAL A 120 4.37 -9.12 18.46
CA VAL A 120 4.70 -7.88 19.16
C VAL A 120 3.51 -6.90 19.21
N PHE A 121 2.43 -7.18 18.49
CA PHE A 121 1.23 -6.36 18.43
C PHE A 121 0.19 -6.81 19.46
N ASN A 122 -0.51 -5.84 20.06
CA ASN A 122 -1.68 -6.10 20.90
C ASN A 122 -2.92 -6.38 20.04
N THR A 123 -3.00 -7.60 19.49
CA THR A 123 -4.03 -7.99 18.54
C THR A 123 -5.32 -8.43 19.23
N HIS A 124 -6.42 -7.81 18.84
CA HIS A 124 -7.78 -8.17 19.20
C HIS A 124 -8.51 -8.79 18.00
N GLU A 125 -9.57 -9.54 18.29
CA GLU A 125 -10.47 -10.13 17.30
C GLU A 125 -11.91 -9.68 17.58
N THR A 126 -12.67 -9.44 16.50
CA THR A 126 -14.12 -9.43 16.51
C THR A 126 -14.64 -10.71 15.85
N THR A 127 -15.53 -11.45 16.51
CA THR A 127 -16.19 -12.64 15.95
C THR A 127 -17.68 -12.39 15.74
N VAL A 128 -18.23 -13.04 14.72
CA VAL A 128 -19.66 -13.03 14.39
C VAL A 128 -20.12 -14.48 14.23
N ARG A 129 -21.03 -14.93 15.09
CA ARG A 129 -21.58 -16.28 15.12
C ARG A 129 -23.07 -16.29 14.86
N GLU A 130 -23.56 -17.28 14.13
CA GLU A 130 -25.01 -17.49 13.99
C GLU A 130 -25.63 -17.83 15.34
N ARG A 131 -26.70 -17.13 15.75
CA ARG A 131 -27.36 -17.37 17.05
C ARG A 131 -27.98 -18.76 17.15
N VAL A 132 -28.42 -19.34 16.04
CA VAL A 132 -29.13 -20.63 16.02
C VAL A 132 -28.15 -21.80 16.04
N SER A 133 -27.10 -21.75 15.23
CA SER A 133 -26.16 -22.86 15.05
C SER A 133 -24.90 -22.73 15.90
N GLY A 134 -24.57 -21.53 16.40
CA GLY A 134 -23.30 -21.21 17.06
C GLY A 134 -22.10 -21.11 16.11
N LYS A 135 -22.31 -21.33 14.81
CA LYS A 135 -21.24 -21.39 13.80
C LYS A 135 -20.59 -20.03 13.61
N LEU A 136 -19.25 -19.99 13.59
CA LEU A 136 -18.50 -18.80 13.18
C LEU A 136 -18.73 -18.50 11.69
N VAL A 137 -19.17 -17.29 11.38
CA VAL A 137 -19.49 -16.86 10.01
C VAL A 137 -18.74 -15.62 9.56
N ALA A 138 -18.16 -14.85 10.47
CA ALA A 138 -17.18 -13.83 10.15
C ALA A 138 -16.26 -13.55 11.33
N ALA A 139 -15.06 -13.09 11.03
CA ALA A 139 -14.16 -12.54 12.02
C ALA A 139 -13.25 -11.48 11.40
N SER A 140 -12.69 -10.63 12.26
CA SER A 140 -11.64 -9.71 11.89
C SER A 140 -10.67 -9.49 13.03
N TYR A 141 -9.42 -9.15 12.69
CA TYR A 141 -8.34 -8.85 13.61
C TYR A 141 -7.93 -7.40 13.47
N PHE A 142 -7.71 -6.75 14.62
CA PHE A 142 -7.30 -5.36 14.70
C PHE A 142 -6.30 -5.16 15.84
N ASP A 143 -5.33 -4.28 15.62
CA ASP A 143 -4.30 -3.96 16.61
C ASP A 143 -4.65 -2.72 17.40
N LEU A 144 -4.35 -2.75 18.70
CA LEU A 144 -4.61 -1.65 19.62
C LEU A 144 -3.33 -0.88 19.96
N GLY A 145 -3.36 0.43 19.69
CA GLY A 145 -2.42 1.42 20.22
C GLY A 145 -2.95 2.05 21.52
N ALA A 146 -2.34 3.15 21.97
CA ALA A 146 -2.78 3.83 23.18
C ALA A 146 -4.07 4.62 22.94
N SER A 147 -4.21 5.21 21.76
CA SER A 147 -5.35 6.02 21.32
C SER A 147 -5.85 5.64 19.93
N SER A 148 -5.28 4.60 19.32
CA SER A 148 -5.61 4.15 17.97
C SER A 148 -5.99 2.67 17.91
N ALA A 149 -6.74 2.30 16.88
CA ALA A 149 -6.91 0.90 16.48
C ALA A 149 -6.70 0.76 14.97
N ALA A 150 -6.05 -0.31 14.53
CA ALA A 150 -5.81 -0.58 13.11
C ALA A 150 -6.43 -1.92 12.69
N SER A 151 -7.32 -1.91 11.70
CA SER A 151 -7.92 -3.12 11.14
C SER A 151 -6.92 -3.82 10.23
N ILE A 152 -6.63 -5.09 10.48
CA ILE A 152 -5.53 -5.82 9.84
C ILE A 152 -6.06 -6.88 8.87
N LEU A 153 -6.99 -7.72 9.33
CA LEU A 153 -7.50 -8.85 8.56
C LEU A 153 -8.99 -9.00 8.79
N GLY A 154 -9.77 -9.21 7.73
CA GLY A 154 -11.20 -9.52 7.84
C GLY A 154 -11.60 -10.61 6.86
N TYR A 155 -12.35 -11.60 7.34
CA TYR A 155 -12.81 -12.74 6.55
C TYR A 155 -14.21 -13.17 6.99
N TYR A 156 -14.98 -13.70 6.05
CA TYR A 156 -16.37 -14.07 6.30
C TYR A 156 -16.85 -15.17 5.35
N ASN A 157 -17.95 -15.82 5.73
CA ASN A 157 -18.65 -16.76 4.88
C ASN A 157 -19.32 -16.01 3.72
N GLN A 158 -18.81 -16.19 2.52
CA GLN A 158 -19.26 -15.46 1.33
C GLN A 158 -20.70 -15.82 0.90
N ASP A 159 -21.22 -16.98 1.30
CA ASP A 159 -22.63 -17.36 1.12
C ASP A 159 -23.58 -16.40 1.85
N LEU A 160 -23.07 -15.68 2.86
CA LEU A 160 -23.79 -14.70 3.66
C LEU A 160 -23.47 -13.25 3.23
N SER A 161 -23.03 -13.03 1.99
CA SER A 161 -22.69 -11.71 1.45
C SER A 161 -23.82 -10.68 1.56
N SER A 162 -25.09 -11.10 1.54
CA SER A 162 -26.28 -10.25 1.73
C SER A 162 -26.37 -9.59 3.13
N PHE A 163 -25.58 -10.06 4.09
CA PHE A 163 -25.44 -9.47 5.43
C PHE A 163 -24.24 -8.52 5.55
N SER A 164 -23.44 -8.37 4.48
CA SER A 164 -22.26 -7.51 4.44
C SER A 164 -21.29 -7.77 5.59
N LEU A 165 -21.04 -9.04 5.91
CA LEU A 165 -20.34 -9.42 7.15
C LEU A 165 -18.94 -8.83 7.28
N GLY A 166 -18.15 -8.74 6.20
CA GLY A 166 -16.84 -8.09 6.25
C GLY A 166 -16.89 -6.59 6.57
N TYR A 167 -17.92 -5.87 6.10
CA TYR A 167 -18.12 -4.47 6.50
C TYR A 167 -18.74 -4.36 7.89
N TYR A 168 -19.55 -5.34 8.29
CA TYR A 168 -20.16 -5.40 9.61
C TYR A 168 -19.11 -5.57 10.71
N THR A 169 -18.09 -6.43 10.51
CA THR A 169 -17.00 -6.58 11.47
C THR A 169 -16.22 -5.28 11.67
N MET A 170 -15.95 -4.50 10.61
CA MET A 170 -15.35 -3.15 10.75
C MET A 170 -16.21 -2.20 11.60
N LEU A 171 -17.54 -2.24 11.48
CA LEU A 171 -18.41 -1.42 12.32
C LEU A 171 -18.39 -1.87 13.79
N LEU A 172 -18.24 -3.17 14.04
CA LEU A 172 -18.08 -3.72 15.38
C LEU A 172 -16.73 -3.33 15.99
N GLU A 173 -15.64 -3.30 15.20
CA GLU A 173 -14.35 -2.77 15.64
C GLU A 173 -14.48 -1.30 16.04
N ILE A 174 -15.14 -0.46 15.23
CA ILE A 174 -15.41 0.94 15.60
C ILE A 174 -16.26 1.02 16.87
N GLN A 175 -17.26 0.16 17.02
CA GLN A 175 -18.07 0.12 18.22
C GLN A 175 -17.22 -0.19 19.46
N TYR A 176 -16.32 -1.18 19.37
CA TYR A 176 -15.35 -1.47 20.42
C TYR A 176 -14.46 -0.25 20.71
N CYS A 177 -13.97 0.43 19.66
CA CYS A 177 -13.13 1.63 19.82
C CYS A 177 -13.87 2.75 20.60
N LEU A 178 -15.14 3.01 20.27
CA LEU A 178 -15.96 4.00 20.97
C LEU A 178 -16.17 3.62 22.44
N GLU A 179 -16.43 2.34 22.73
CA GLU A 179 -16.60 1.83 24.10
C GLU A 179 -15.29 1.90 24.91
N ALA A 180 -14.14 1.72 24.25
CA ALA A 180 -12.81 1.78 24.84
C ALA A 180 -12.21 3.20 24.90
N GLY A 181 -12.88 4.22 24.35
CA GLY A 181 -12.35 5.59 24.30
C GLY A 181 -11.18 5.79 23.32
N ILE A 182 -11.05 4.91 22.33
CA ILE A 182 -10.06 5.01 21.25
C ILE A 182 -10.47 6.13 20.29
N ARG A 183 -9.52 6.98 19.93
CA ARG A 183 -9.76 8.15 19.08
C ARG A 183 -9.63 7.83 17.60
N TYR A 184 -8.58 7.15 17.16
CA TYR A 184 -8.31 6.99 15.73
C TYR A 184 -8.52 5.55 15.29
N TYR A 185 -9.32 5.35 14.24
CA TYR A 185 -9.49 4.03 13.62
C TYR A 185 -8.87 4.02 12.22
N TYR A 186 -7.93 3.11 12.00
CA TYR A 186 -7.15 2.97 10.78
C TYR A 186 -7.61 1.73 10.01
N PRO A 187 -8.52 1.84 9.03
CA PRO A 187 -9.04 0.68 8.30
C PRO A 187 -8.08 0.18 7.20
N GLY A 188 -6.91 0.79 7.02
CA GLY A 188 -5.95 0.47 5.96
C GLY A 188 -5.89 1.56 4.90
N TYR A 189 -5.72 1.17 3.64
CA TYR A 189 -5.66 2.07 2.49
C TYR A 189 -6.86 1.94 1.55
N ILE A 190 -7.03 2.96 0.71
CA ILE A 190 -7.83 2.95 -0.52
C ILE A 190 -6.91 3.08 -1.73
N VAL A 191 -7.44 2.72 -2.89
CA VAL A 191 -6.74 2.83 -4.17
C VAL A 191 -7.60 3.68 -5.11
N PRO A 192 -7.20 4.93 -5.42
CA PRO A 192 -7.90 5.75 -6.40
C PRO A 192 -8.05 5.02 -7.74
N GLY A 193 -9.25 5.07 -8.32
CA GLY A 193 -9.54 4.39 -9.59
C GLY A 193 -9.76 2.87 -9.49
N TYR A 194 -9.72 2.27 -8.29
CA TYR A 194 -9.97 0.83 -8.10
C TYR A 194 -11.02 0.55 -7.01
N GLU A 195 -12.25 0.29 -7.45
CA GLU A 195 -13.45 0.19 -6.60
C GLU A 195 -13.40 -0.91 -5.52
N ARG A 196 -12.50 -1.90 -5.65
CA ARG A 196 -12.41 -3.02 -4.71
C ARG A 196 -12.23 -2.57 -3.26
N PHE A 197 -11.52 -1.47 -3.03
CA PHE A 197 -11.21 -0.94 -1.70
C PHE A 197 -12.18 0.14 -1.24
N ASP A 198 -13.17 0.50 -2.06
CA ASP A 198 -14.08 1.62 -1.81
C ASP A 198 -15.07 1.35 -0.68
N TYR A 199 -15.24 0.08 -0.27
CA TYR A 199 -16.10 -0.22 0.87
C TYR A 199 -15.64 0.47 2.16
N LYS A 200 -14.34 0.76 2.31
CA LYS A 200 -13.80 1.49 3.47
C LYS A 200 -14.24 2.96 3.50
N LYS A 201 -14.53 3.56 2.34
CA LYS A 201 -15.08 4.93 2.22
C LYS A 201 -16.46 5.05 2.84
N ARG A 202 -17.16 3.93 3.06
CA ARG A 202 -18.52 3.92 3.66
C ARG A 202 -18.52 4.16 5.16
N LEU A 203 -17.35 4.21 5.82
CA LEU A 203 -17.22 4.39 7.26
C LEU A 203 -17.69 5.77 7.73
N GLY A 204 -17.63 6.79 6.87
CA GLY A 204 -18.06 8.15 7.18
C GLY A 204 -16.96 9.15 6.83
N ASP A 205 -16.93 10.25 7.58
CA ASP A 205 -15.93 11.31 7.43
C ASP A 205 -14.54 10.76 7.77
N SER A 206 -13.82 10.38 6.71
CA SER A 206 -12.49 9.78 6.80
C SER A 206 -11.45 10.83 6.44
N GLU A 207 -10.23 10.61 6.89
CA GLU A 207 -9.05 11.39 6.52
C GLU A 207 -8.10 10.52 5.71
N PHE A 208 -7.31 11.13 4.84
CA PHE A 208 -6.20 10.49 4.14
C PHE A 208 -4.87 11.08 4.58
N PHE A 209 -3.81 10.28 4.55
CA PHE A 209 -2.46 10.76 4.78
C PHE A 209 -1.92 11.42 3.51
N ASP A 210 -1.75 12.74 3.52
CA ASP A 210 -1.22 13.50 2.41
C ASP A 210 0.31 13.48 2.42
N LEU A 211 0.89 12.74 1.46
CA LEU A 211 2.34 12.57 1.34
C LEU A 211 3.10 13.90 1.25
N LYS A 212 2.52 14.89 0.57
CA LYS A 212 3.19 16.18 0.34
C LYS A 212 3.39 16.97 1.63
N THR A 213 2.38 16.96 2.50
CA THR A 213 2.42 17.71 3.76
C THR A 213 2.75 16.85 4.97
N GLU A 214 2.77 15.53 4.81
CA GLU A 214 2.93 14.54 5.88
C GLU A 214 1.88 14.74 7.00
N THR A 215 0.66 15.10 6.62
CA THR A 215 -0.47 15.33 7.53
C THR A 215 -1.73 14.61 7.08
N TRP A 216 -2.61 14.35 8.04
CA TRP A 216 -3.94 13.83 7.78
C TRP A 216 -4.88 14.96 7.35
N LYS A 217 -5.59 14.76 6.24
CA LYS A 217 -6.54 15.72 5.68
C LYS A 217 -7.88 15.06 5.41
N PRO A 218 -8.99 15.81 5.42
CA PRO A 218 -10.30 15.27 5.03
C PRO A 218 -10.20 14.58 3.66
N LEU A 219 -10.82 13.41 3.53
CA LEU A 219 -10.80 12.62 2.31
C LEU A 219 -11.41 13.42 1.13
N ASP A 220 -10.57 13.73 0.15
CA ASP A 220 -10.95 14.39 -1.10
C ASP A 220 -10.61 13.50 -2.28
N GLU A 221 -11.59 12.78 -2.81
CA GLU A 221 -11.40 11.83 -3.91
C GLU A 221 -11.00 12.52 -5.22
N GLU A 222 -11.49 13.74 -5.44
CA GLU A 222 -11.14 14.49 -6.65
C GLU A 222 -9.69 14.95 -6.59
N TYR A 223 -9.24 15.41 -5.42
CA TYR A 223 -7.84 15.68 -5.17
C TYR A 223 -6.99 14.43 -5.43
N LEU A 224 -7.34 13.27 -4.84
CA LEU A 224 -6.54 12.04 -4.98
C LEU A 224 -6.46 11.54 -6.43
N ARG A 225 -7.52 11.67 -7.23
CA ARG A 225 -7.50 11.32 -8.66
C ARG A 225 -6.58 12.20 -9.51
N ARG A 226 -6.22 13.39 -9.02
CA ARG A 226 -5.30 14.31 -9.70
C ARG A 226 -3.91 14.33 -9.08
N GLU A 227 -3.83 14.16 -7.77
CA GLU A 227 -2.65 14.44 -6.95
C GLU A 227 -2.06 13.20 -6.27
N GLY A 228 -2.65 12.02 -6.49
CA GLY A 228 -2.09 10.77 -6.03
C GLY A 228 -0.68 10.51 -6.61
N PRO A 229 0.19 9.78 -5.88
CA PRO A 229 1.57 9.52 -6.28
C PRO A 229 1.75 8.99 -7.72
N THR A 230 0.96 7.98 -8.13
CA THR A 230 1.05 7.44 -9.50
C THR A 230 0.49 8.40 -10.53
N GLU A 231 -0.60 9.09 -10.20
CA GLU A 231 -1.29 10.01 -11.10
C GLU A 231 -0.38 11.18 -11.51
N VAL A 232 0.39 11.71 -10.56
CA VAL A 232 1.27 12.85 -10.81
C VAL A 232 2.54 12.43 -11.55
N GLN A 233 3.07 11.23 -11.27
CA GLN A 233 4.18 10.66 -12.03
C GLN A 233 3.82 10.43 -13.49
N VAL A 234 2.70 9.74 -13.75
CA VAL A 234 2.26 9.45 -15.11
C VAL A 234 2.06 10.74 -15.89
N ARG A 235 1.40 11.74 -15.29
CA ARG A 235 1.19 13.04 -15.95
C ARG A 235 2.51 13.74 -16.29
N ALA A 236 3.39 13.91 -15.29
CA ALA A 236 4.64 14.65 -15.46
C ALA A 236 5.59 13.96 -16.46
N LEU A 237 5.72 12.64 -16.39
CA LEU A 237 6.58 11.88 -17.29
C LEU A 237 5.96 11.74 -18.69
N THR A 238 4.64 11.69 -18.83
CA THR A 238 4.00 11.71 -20.16
C THR A 238 4.29 13.02 -20.88
N GLU A 239 4.17 14.16 -20.19
CA GLU A 239 4.52 15.47 -20.74
C GLU A 239 5.99 15.53 -21.17
N LEU A 240 6.90 15.08 -20.31
CA LEU A 240 8.33 15.03 -20.65
C LEU A 240 8.61 14.13 -21.86
N ARG A 241 8.03 12.93 -21.89
CA ARG A 241 8.20 11.97 -23.00
C ARG A 241 7.79 12.59 -24.34
N GLU A 242 6.67 13.31 -24.38
CA GLU A 242 6.20 13.99 -25.60
C GLU A 242 7.21 15.03 -26.09
N ARG A 243 7.81 15.79 -25.17
CA ARG A 243 8.85 16.78 -25.51
C ARG A 243 10.13 16.11 -26.01
N LEU A 244 10.61 15.07 -25.33
CA LEU A 244 11.81 14.33 -25.75
C LEU A 244 11.64 13.73 -27.15
N ASN A 245 10.49 13.11 -27.44
CA ASN A 245 10.18 12.57 -28.77
C ASN A 245 10.05 13.64 -29.87
N ALA A 246 9.78 14.89 -29.51
CA ALA A 246 9.73 15.99 -30.46
C ALA A 246 11.12 16.60 -30.73
N GLN A 247 12.06 16.49 -29.78
CA GLN A 247 13.35 17.18 -29.81
C GLN A 247 14.53 16.27 -30.16
N LEU A 248 14.45 14.97 -29.87
CA LEU A 248 15.55 14.02 -30.00
C LEU A 248 15.22 12.90 -30.99
N PRO A 249 16.23 12.38 -31.72
CA PRO A 249 16.04 11.20 -32.54
C PRO A 249 15.83 9.95 -31.66
N GLY A 250 14.79 9.17 -31.96
CA GLY A 250 14.46 7.94 -31.24
C GLY A 250 13.02 7.89 -30.76
N THR A 251 12.69 6.86 -29.98
CA THR A 251 11.38 6.68 -29.37
C THR A 251 11.56 6.45 -27.88
N PHE A 252 11.28 7.48 -27.09
CA PHE A 252 11.23 7.41 -25.64
C PHE A 252 9.85 6.94 -25.19
N THR A 253 9.83 5.96 -24.29
CA THR A 253 8.60 5.37 -23.74
C THR A 253 8.50 5.68 -22.25
N LEU A 254 7.26 5.76 -21.77
CA LEU A 254 6.99 5.72 -20.33
C LEU A 254 7.02 4.25 -19.92
N ALA A 255 8.05 3.85 -19.21
CA ALA A 255 8.23 2.48 -18.77
C ALA A 255 7.58 2.25 -17.40
N ILE A 256 6.95 1.09 -17.25
CA ILE A 256 6.51 0.58 -15.95
C ILE A 256 7.67 -0.21 -15.35
N TYR A 257 8.05 0.14 -14.12
CA TYR A 257 9.11 -0.50 -13.37
C TYR A 257 8.50 -1.30 -12.22
N PRO A 258 8.29 -2.63 -12.31
CA PRO A 258 7.62 -3.42 -11.27
C PRO A 258 8.51 -3.73 -10.06
N LEU A 259 9.81 -3.46 -10.12
CA LEU A 259 10.78 -3.77 -9.07
C LEU A 259 10.98 -2.63 -8.06
N PHE A 260 10.12 -1.60 -8.07
CA PHE A 260 10.20 -0.46 -7.14
C PHE A 260 10.09 -0.85 -5.66
N GLU A 261 9.51 -2.02 -5.36
CA GLU A 261 9.39 -2.55 -4.00
C GLU A 261 10.62 -3.32 -3.53
N ALA A 262 11.70 -3.40 -4.33
CA ALA A 262 12.90 -4.16 -3.98
C ALA A 262 13.44 -3.84 -2.57
N GLY A 263 13.41 -2.55 -2.17
CA GLY A 263 13.82 -2.10 -0.85
C GLY A 263 13.01 -2.69 0.32
N LEU A 264 11.75 -3.13 0.11
CA LEU A 264 10.96 -3.78 1.17
C LEU A 264 11.45 -5.20 1.50
N TYR A 265 12.11 -5.85 0.54
CA TYR A 265 12.50 -7.26 0.64
C TYR A 265 14.00 -7.44 0.85
N ASP A 266 14.80 -6.40 0.59
CA ASP A 266 16.25 -6.51 0.65
C ASP A 266 16.82 -6.34 2.07
N ILE A 267 17.88 -7.08 2.34
CA ILE A 267 18.65 -7.11 3.58
C ILE A 267 19.85 -6.14 3.49
N TRP A 268 20.31 -5.83 2.27
CA TRP A 268 21.55 -5.08 2.04
C TRP A 268 21.39 -3.56 2.07
N ASN A 269 20.13 -3.07 2.07
CA ASN A 269 19.78 -1.64 2.17
C ASN A 269 20.47 -0.78 1.08
N ASP A 270 20.52 -1.30 -0.15
CA ASP A 270 20.97 -0.54 -1.32
C ASP A 270 19.94 0.55 -1.70
N ASP A 271 20.39 1.63 -2.33
CA ASP A 271 19.55 2.75 -2.79
C ASP A 271 18.71 2.37 -4.03
N TYR A 272 17.84 1.35 -3.95
CA TYR A 272 17.00 0.93 -5.07
C TYR A 272 16.11 2.05 -5.59
N LEU A 273 15.80 2.01 -6.90
CA LEU A 273 14.88 2.93 -7.53
C LEU A 273 13.46 2.76 -6.95
N PRO A 274 12.89 3.76 -6.24
CA PRO A 274 11.63 3.59 -5.51
C PRO A 274 10.41 4.05 -6.32
N TYR A 275 10.54 4.24 -7.64
CA TYR A 275 9.51 4.82 -8.49
C TYR A 275 8.96 3.80 -9.48
N PRO A 276 7.63 3.62 -9.57
CA PRO A 276 7.03 2.63 -10.46
C PRO A 276 7.00 3.05 -11.93
N TYR A 277 7.28 4.33 -12.23
CA TYR A 277 7.36 4.85 -13.60
C TYR A 277 8.68 5.58 -13.82
N CYS A 278 9.27 5.36 -15.00
CA CYS A 278 10.44 6.09 -15.45
C CYS A 278 10.48 6.22 -16.98
N ILE A 279 11.36 7.07 -17.50
CA ILE A 279 11.73 7.14 -18.91
C ILE A 279 13.17 6.68 -19.02
N PRO A 280 13.44 5.49 -19.58
CA PRO A 280 14.80 5.09 -19.93
C PRO A 280 15.34 6.00 -21.02
N LEU A 281 16.47 6.66 -20.78
CA LEU A 281 17.10 7.54 -21.78
C LEU A 281 18.16 6.79 -22.57
N MET A 282 19.07 6.11 -21.87
CA MET A 282 20.22 5.42 -22.47
C MET A 282 20.87 4.45 -21.49
N VAL A 283 21.84 3.70 -21.99
CA VAL A 283 22.73 2.84 -21.22
C VAL A 283 24.16 3.29 -21.47
N ASP A 284 24.95 3.43 -20.41
CA ASP A 284 26.36 3.81 -20.53
C ASP A 284 27.25 2.63 -21.01
N ILE A 285 28.53 2.91 -21.24
CA ILE A 285 29.50 1.90 -21.71
C ILE A 285 29.72 0.75 -20.71
N GLU A 286 29.38 0.96 -19.43
CA GLU A 286 29.49 -0.03 -18.36
C GLU A 286 28.19 -0.86 -18.24
N GLY A 287 27.14 -0.54 -19.00
CA GLY A 287 25.84 -1.19 -18.93
C GLY A 287 24.89 -0.59 -17.89
N ASN A 288 25.22 0.56 -17.30
CA ASN A 288 24.37 1.23 -16.31
C ASN A 288 23.28 2.05 -17.00
N ALA A 289 22.09 2.10 -16.39
CA ALA A 289 20.97 2.83 -16.93
C ALA A 289 21.03 4.31 -16.57
N ILE A 290 20.76 5.18 -17.54
CA ILE A 290 20.43 6.58 -17.29
C ILE A 290 18.94 6.75 -17.57
N ILE A 291 18.19 7.18 -16.56
CA ILE A 291 16.73 7.28 -16.62
C ILE A 291 16.26 8.63 -16.10
N VAL A 292 15.05 9.03 -16.50
CA VAL A 292 14.31 10.09 -15.81
C VAL A 292 13.19 9.49 -14.96
N ALA A 293 13.13 9.89 -13.70
CA ALA A 293 11.99 9.62 -12.82
C ALA A 293 11.34 10.94 -12.40
N TYR A 294 10.17 10.85 -11.77
CA TYR A 294 9.49 12.00 -11.17
C TYR A 294 9.18 11.70 -9.72
N ASP A 295 9.60 12.59 -8.82
CA ASP A 295 9.32 12.48 -7.39
C ASP A 295 7.94 13.09 -7.07
N PRO A 296 6.92 12.29 -6.71
CA PRO A 296 5.58 12.82 -6.46
C PRO A 296 5.45 13.62 -5.17
N LYS A 297 6.35 13.45 -4.19
CA LYS A 297 6.34 14.21 -2.94
C LYS A 297 6.90 15.62 -3.16
N ASP A 298 8.11 15.69 -3.71
CA ASP A 298 8.83 16.95 -3.89
C ASP A 298 8.47 17.66 -5.21
N ARG A 299 7.77 16.97 -6.11
CA ARG A 299 7.28 17.49 -7.41
C ARG A 299 8.39 17.92 -8.35
N GLU A 300 9.46 17.14 -8.37
CA GLU A 300 10.62 17.36 -9.23
C GLU A 300 10.90 16.18 -10.16
N TYR A 301 11.40 16.50 -11.36
CA TYR A 301 12.03 15.55 -12.25
C TYR A 301 13.44 15.24 -11.77
N LEU A 302 13.84 13.97 -11.91
CA LEU A 302 15.13 13.47 -11.50
C LEU A 302 15.81 12.77 -12.68
N LEU A 303 16.95 13.29 -13.14
CA LEU A 303 17.85 12.55 -14.02
C LEU A 303 18.76 11.69 -13.15
N LEU A 304 18.64 10.38 -13.29
CA LEU A 304 19.30 9.40 -12.44
C LEU A 304 20.28 8.56 -13.24
N HIS A 305 21.45 8.31 -12.64
CA HIS A 305 22.38 7.29 -13.11
C HIS A 305 22.28 6.09 -12.16
N CYS A 306 21.87 4.94 -12.69
CA CYS A 306 21.49 3.76 -11.94
C CYS A 306 22.34 2.55 -12.32
N LEU A 307 22.88 1.85 -11.33
CA LEU A 307 23.54 0.56 -11.51
C LEU A 307 22.51 -0.51 -11.82
N HIS A 308 22.80 -1.38 -12.80
CA HIS A 308 22.05 -2.61 -12.99
C HIS A 308 22.57 -3.67 -12.01
N MET A 309 21.76 -4.01 -11.01
CA MET A 309 22.09 -4.94 -9.92
C MET A 309 21.94 -6.40 -10.36
N VAL A 310 22.72 -6.83 -11.36
CA VAL A 310 22.60 -8.15 -12.00
C VAL A 310 22.68 -9.30 -11.00
N GLN A 311 23.64 -9.27 -10.08
CA GLN A 311 23.85 -10.34 -9.10
C GLN A 311 22.69 -10.42 -8.10
N THR A 312 22.26 -9.28 -7.55
CA THR A 312 21.13 -9.23 -6.61
C THR A 312 19.82 -9.62 -7.30
N GLN A 313 19.65 -9.24 -8.57
CA GLN A 313 18.49 -9.63 -9.37
C GLN A 313 18.36 -11.16 -9.52
N MET A 314 19.46 -11.92 -9.53
CA MET A 314 19.42 -13.39 -9.57
C MET A 314 18.82 -14.01 -8.31
N LEU A 315 18.74 -13.26 -7.19
CA LEU A 315 18.10 -13.70 -5.95
C LEU A 315 16.57 -13.52 -5.99
N PHE A 316 16.05 -12.71 -6.91
CA PHE A 316 14.60 -12.54 -7.07
C PHE A 316 13.99 -13.78 -7.72
N ASN A 317 12.76 -14.10 -7.35
CA ASN A 317 12.05 -15.27 -7.86
C ASN A 317 11.93 -15.19 -9.41
N PRO A 318 12.54 -16.13 -10.17
CA PRO A 318 12.49 -16.11 -11.62
C PRO A 318 11.07 -16.15 -12.18
N ALA A 319 10.13 -16.80 -11.47
CA ALA A 319 8.72 -16.84 -11.85
C ALA A 319 8.05 -15.47 -11.74
N TYR A 320 8.46 -14.64 -10.77
CA TYR A 320 7.96 -13.27 -10.64
C TYR A 320 8.43 -12.41 -11.81
N LEU A 321 9.74 -12.43 -12.11
CA LEU A 321 10.30 -11.66 -13.24
C LEU A 321 9.75 -12.12 -14.60
N SER A 322 9.47 -13.42 -14.75
CA SER A 322 8.87 -13.96 -15.99
C SER A 322 7.45 -13.47 -16.27
N GLY A 323 6.75 -12.95 -15.26
CA GLY A 323 5.45 -12.31 -15.40
C GLY A 323 5.49 -10.91 -16.02
N PHE A 324 6.68 -10.35 -16.24
CA PHE A 324 6.89 -9.00 -16.75
C PHE A 324 7.68 -9.04 -18.06
N PRO A 325 7.00 -9.17 -19.23
CA PRO A 325 7.70 -9.19 -20.51
C PRO A 325 8.45 -7.87 -20.74
N LYS A 326 9.72 -7.95 -21.17
CA LYS A 326 10.57 -6.77 -21.45
C LYS A 326 10.02 -5.83 -22.53
N SER A 327 9.05 -6.27 -23.32
CA SER A 327 8.32 -5.43 -24.28
C SER A 327 7.41 -4.41 -23.62
N GLU A 328 7.00 -4.64 -22.37
CA GLU A 328 6.00 -3.83 -21.65
C GLU A 328 6.56 -3.24 -20.34
N TYR A 329 7.56 -3.90 -19.74
CA TYR A 329 8.13 -3.52 -18.45
C TYR A 329 9.63 -3.32 -18.50
N PHE A 330 10.12 -2.38 -17.70
CA PHE A 330 11.55 -2.25 -17.40
C PHE A 330 11.89 -3.18 -16.25
N THR A 331 12.66 -4.25 -16.49
CA THR A 331 12.87 -5.33 -15.51
C THR A 331 14.31 -5.50 -15.05
N ASP A 332 15.19 -4.56 -15.40
CA ASP A 332 16.55 -4.54 -14.86
C ASP A 332 16.50 -3.92 -13.46
N LEU A 333 16.98 -4.63 -12.43
CA LEU A 333 16.96 -4.14 -11.05
C LEU A 333 17.92 -2.96 -10.91
N LEU A 334 17.43 -1.81 -10.45
CA LEU A 334 18.17 -0.55 -10.46
C LEU A 334 18.47 -0.08 -9.04
N ALA A 335 19.73 0.24 -8.78
CA ALA A 335 20.15 1.01 -7.61
C ALA A 335 20.68 2.37 -8.06
N ILE A 336 20.24 3.44 -7.41
CA ILE A 336 20.61 4.83 -7.73
C ILE A 336 22.06 5.05 -7.32
N ARG A 337 22.95 5.21 -8.30
CA ARG A 337 24.37 5.54 -8.06
C ARG A 337 24.53 7.01 -7.70
N ARG A 338 23.84 7.88 -8.44
CA ARG A 338 23.83 9.33 -8.23
C ARG A 338 22.64 9.99 -8.91
N ILE A 339 22.24 11.13 -8.35
CA ILE A 339 21.31 12.07 -8.97
C ILE A 339 22.15 13.01 -9.84
N VAL A 340 21.97 12.93 -11.15
CA VAL A 340 22.70 13.77 -12.13
C VAL A 340 22.14 15.17 -12.14
N HIS A 341 20.81 15.30 -12.15
CA HIS A 341 20.11 16.58 -12.14
C HIS A 341 18.75 16.47 -11.45
N ARG A 342 18.26 17.59 -10.91
CA ARG A 342 16.91 17.72 -10.37
C ARG A 342 16.31 19.07 -10.75
N THR A 343 15.04 19.11 -11.11
CA THR A 343 14.34 20.37 -11.41
C THR A 343 12.83 20.18 -11.35
N HIS A 344 12.10 21.28 -11.11
CA HIS A 344 10.64 21.31 -11.18
C HIS A 344 10.14 21.67 -12.60
N ASP A 345 11.05 22.08 -13.49
CA ASP A 345 10.73 22.56 -14.83
C ASP A 345 10.96 21.45 -15.88
N VAL A 346 9.91 21.17 -16.63
CA VAL A 346 9.92 20.18 -17.71
C VAL A 346 10.83 20.59 -18.87
N GLU A 347 10.98 21.90 -19.14
CA GLU A 347 11.86 22.40 -20.20
C GLU A 347 13.33 22.25 -19.81
N GLU A 348 13.65 22.54 -18.55
CA GLU A 348 14.99 22.41 -18.03
C GLU A 348 15.45 20.94 -18.06
N ILE A 349 14.62 20.01 -17.55
CA ILE A 349 15.00 18.59 -17.58
C ILE A 349 15.12 18.06 -19.01
N ALA A 350 14.25 18.49 -19.94
CA ALA A 350 14.34 18.09 -21.35
C ALA A 350 15.66 18.56 -21.97
N GLY A 351 16.08 19.80 -21.72
CA GLY A 351 17.37 20.33 -22.18
C GLY A 351 18.56 19.57 -21.60
N VAL A 352 18.51 19.22 -20.30
CA VAL A 352 19.56 18.40 -19.68
C VAL A 352 19.61 16.98 -20.27
N CYS A 353 18.45 16.37 -20.55
CA CYS A 353 18.39 15.07 -21.22
C CYS A 353 19.01 15.12 -22.63
N GLN A 354 18.75 16.20 -23.38
CA GLN A 354 19.34 16.41 -24.70
C GLN A 354 20.86 16.53 -24.65
N LEU A 355 21.40 17.28 -23.68
CA LEU A 355 22.85 17.38 -23.49
C LEU A 355 23.46 16.01 -23.16
N ALA A 356 22.83 15.26 -22.25
CA ALA A 356 23.28 13.92 -21.89
C ALA A 356 23.26 12.95 -23.10
N PHE A 357 22.24 13.07 -23.96
CA PHE A 357 22.09 12.24 -25.16
C PHE A 357 23.17 12.53 -26.20
N ASN A 358 23.44 13.80 -26.49
CA ASN A 358 24.42 14.18 -27.50
C ASN A 358 25.86 13.83 -27.11
N HIS A 359 26.19 13.87 -25.81
CA HIS A 359 27.53 13.53 -25.31
C HIS A 359 27.88 12.03 -25.38
N GLN A 360 26.95 11.14 -25.75
CA GLN A 360 27.24 9.73 -26.01
C GLN A 360 27.60 9.44 -27.48
N GLU A 361 27.25 10.33 -28.42
CA GLU A 361 27.56 10.15 -29.85
C GLU A 361 28.96 10.64 -30.23
N GLU A 362 29.66 11.32 -29.32
CA GLU A 362 31.08 11.73 -29.40
C GLU A 362 32.00 10.75 -28.64
#